data_AF-Q5AEV7-F1
#
_entry.id   AF-Q5AEV7-F1
#
_cell.length_a   1.000
_cell.length_b   1.000
_cell.length_c   1.000
_cell.angle_alpha   90.00
_cell.angle_beta   90.00
_cell.angle_gamma   90.00
#
_symmetry.space_group_name_H-M   'P 1'
#
loop_
_entity.id
_entity.type
_entity.pdbx_description
1 polymer ?
#
loop_
_entity_poly.entity_id
_entity_poly.type
_entity_poly.pdbx_seq_one_letter_code
_entity_poly.pdbx_strand_id
1 'polypeptide(L)'
;MQRSWLQLISIVSRNIADDLKNNILNRPPILLILNPDSFEPPFTNGFDEYFNVTSTALLGQYSNSKAANYAIVALSIVLAGLDIIYSIIRLSISTMLMGAFLGSLLFFGLWFVVTASRRWKLVVLLFQNNDYNVLY
;
A
#
# COMPACT_ATOMS: atom_id res chain seq x y z
N MET A 1 18.25 -5.79 -31.70
CA MET A 1 18.30 -6.04 -30.25
C MET A 1 17.04 -6.77 -29.85
N GLN A 2 17.13 -8.06 -29.52
CA GLN A 2 15.99 -8.81 -28.99
C GLN A 2 15.69 -8.24 -27.60
N ARG A 3 14.74 -7.30 -27.51
CA ARG A 3 14.19 -6.94 -26.21
C ARG A 3 13.54 -8.23 -25.70
N SER A 4 14.05 -8.79 -24.61
CA SER A 4 13.51 -10.05 -24.08
C SER A 4 12.31 -9.72 -23.19
N TRP A 5 11.29 -10.57 -23.20
CA TRP A 5 10.15 -10.42 -22.29
C TRP A 5 10.56 -10.42 -20.81
N LEU A 6 11.74 -10.99 -20.49
CA LEU A 6 12.31 -10.96 -19.14
C LEU A 6 12.68 -9.54 -18.71
N GLN A 7 13.10 -8.67 -19.63
CA GLN A 7 13.36 -7.27 -19.30
C GLN A 7 12.07 -6.54 -18.90
N LEU A 8 10.96 -6.78 -19.59
CA LEU A 8 9.66 -6.22 -19.21
C LEU A 8 9.27 -6.69 -17.80
N ILE A 9 9.40 -7.99 -17.52
CA ILE A 9 9.14 -8.54 -16.18
C ILE A 9 10.05 -7.88 -15.13
N SER A 10 11.33 -7.66 -15.44
CA SER A 10 12.26 -7.02 -14.51
C SER A 10 11.88 -5.56 -14.21
N ILE A 11 11.46 -4.80 -15.22
CA ILE A 11 11.00 -3.41 -15.08
C ILE A 11 9.74 -3.37 -14.22
N VAL A 12 8.75 -4.20 -14.55
CA VAL A 12 7.50 -4.32 -13.78
C VAL A 12 7.79 -4.72 -12.33
N SER A 13 8.69 -5.68 -12.10
CA SER A 13 9.06 -6.09 -10.74
C SER A 13 9.74 -4.98 -9.94
N ARG A 14 10.55 -4.13 -10.60
CA ARG A 14 11.17 -2.96 -9.99
C ARG A 14 10.10 -1.93 -9.63
N ASN A 15 9.20 -1.63 -10.54
CA ASN A 15 8.11 -0.68 -10.33
C ASN A 15 7.19 -1.12 -9.18
N ILE A 16 6.84 -2.41 -9.11
CA ILE A 16 6.08 -2.98 -7.99
C ILE A 16 6.88 -2.87 -6.68
N ALA A 17 8.17 -3.22 -6.68
CA ALA A 17 8.99 -3.16 -5.48
C ALA A 17 9.15 -1.73 -4.96
N ASP A 18 9.32 -0.75 -5.85
CA ASP A 18 9.45 0.66 -5.51
C ASP A 18 8.10 1.22 -5.01
N ASP A 19 6.99 0.82 -5.60
CA ASP A 19 5.64 1.18 -5.14
C ASP A 19 5.36 0.63 -3.73
N LEU A 20 5.65 -0.64 -3.49
CA LEU A 20 5.48 -1.27 -2.17
C LEU A 20 6.38 -0.61 -1.12
N LYS A 21 7.66 -0.36 -1.43
CA LYS A 21 8.58 0.29 -0.48
C LYS A 21 8.19 1.73 -0.20
N ASN A 22 7.94 2.53 -1.23
CA ASN A 22 7.70 3.96 -1.07
C ASN A 22 6.33 4.25 -0.48
N ASN A 23 5.30 3.52 -0.91
CA ASN A 23 3.95 3.80 -0.46
C ASN A 23 3.57 3.00 0.79
N ILE A 24 3.93 1.72 0.93
CA ILE A 24 3.53 0.93 2.12
C ILE A 24 4.50 1.10 3.28
N LEU A 25 5.81 1.11 3.03
CA LEU A 25 6.82 1.11 4.10
C LEU A 25 7.21 2.53 4.54
N ASN A 26 7.49 3.41 3.57
CA ASN A 26 8.02 4.75 3.85
C ASN A 26 6.95 5.81 4.08
N ARG A 27 5.75 5.62 3.54
CA ARG A 27 4.61 6.53 3.75
C ARG A 27 3.62 5.86 4.70
N PRO A 28 3.01 6.60 5.64
CA PRO A 28 1.96 6.05 6.47
C PRO A 28 0.82 5.54 5.56
N PRO A 29 0.33 4.30 5.74
CA PRO A 29 -0.67 3.67 4.87
C PRO A 29 -2.00 4.45 4.79
N ILE A 30 -2.22 5.43 5.67
CA ILE A 30 -3.33 6.39 5.59
C ILE A 30 -3.28 7.17 4.27
N LEU A 31 -2.10 7.64 3.87
CA LEU A 31 -1.96 8.45 2.65
C LEU A 31 -2.24 7.63 1.38
N LEU A 32 -2.03 6.32 1.41
CA LEU A 32 -2.42 5.42 0.31
C LEU A 32 -3.93 5.38 0.10
N ILE A 33 -4.68 5.31 1.20
CA ILE A 33 -6.14 5.23 1.17
C ILE A 33 -6.72 6.60 0.81
N LEU A 34 -6.10 7.68 1.30
CA LEU A 34 -6.55 9.06 1.05
C LEU A 34 -6.11 9.61 -0.31
N ASN A 35 -4.97 9.17 -0.84
CA ASN A 35 -4.42 9.64 -2.11
C ASN A 35 -4.32 8.48 -3.12
N PRO A 36 -5.44 8.09 -3.74
CA PRO A 36 -5.45 7.07 -4.80
C PRO A 36 -4.56 7.48 -5.98
N ASP A 37 -4.31 8.78 -6.19
CA ASP A 37 -3.44 9.29 -7.26
C ASP A 37 -1.96 8.98 -7.03
N SER A 38 -1.58 8.49 -5.84
CA SER A 38 -0.24 7.91 -5.60
C SER A 38 -0.05 6.53 -6.24
N PHE A 39 -1.04 6.06 -7.00
CA PHE A 39 -0.97 4.84 -7.78
C PHE A 39 -0.30 5.10 -9.13
N GLU A 40 0.94 4.64 -9.25
CA GLU A 40 1.60 4.50 -10.54
C GLU A 40 1.33 3.08 -11.07
N PRO A 41 0.60 2.90 -12.18
CA PRO A 41 0.27 1.59 -12.71
C PRO A 41 1.54 0.83 -13.15
N PRO A 42 2.01 -0.20 -12.42
CA PRO A 42 3.31 -0.81 -12.68
C PRO A 42 3.38 -1.54 -14.02
N PHE A 43 2.26 -2.14 -14.47
CA PHE A 43 2.21 -2.93 -15.68
C PHE A 43 2.13 -2.05 -16.92
N THR A 44 1.23 -1.05 -16.92
CA THR A 44 1.13 -0.10 -18.03
C THR A 44 2.37 0.79 -18.12
N ASN A 45 2.89 1.34 -17.01
CA ASN A 45 4.13 2.14 -17.03
C ASN A 45 5.34 1.30 -17.45
N GLY A 46 5.43 0.04 -17.01
CA GLY A 46 6.50 -0.87 -17.42
C GLY A 46 6.43 -1.23 -18.91
N PHE A 47 5.22 -1.35 -19.47
CA PHE A 47 5.02 -1.54 -20.90
C PHE A 47 5.38 -0.28 -21.71
N ASP A 48 5.00 0.89 -21.23
CA ASP A 48 5.33 2.17 -21.86
C ASP A 48 6.85 2.43 -21.82
N GLU A 49 7.54 2.13 -20.71
CA GLU A 49 9.00 2.20 -20.62
C GLU A 49 9.66 1.17 -21.56
N TYR A 50 9.18 -0.08 -21.55
CA TYR A 50 9.77 -1.16 -22.34
C TYR A 50 9.63 -0.95 -23.84
N PHE A 51 8.48 -0.47 -24.30
CA PHE A 51 8.25 -0.18 -25.70
C PHE A 51 8.61 1.27 -26.08
N ASN A 52 8.99 2.13 -25.11
CA ASN A 52 9.20 3.57 -25.25
C ASN A 52 7.99 4.27 -25.91
N VAL A 53 6.81 3.96 -25.38
CA VAL A 53 5.51 4.27 -25.98
C VAL A 53 5.01 5.56 -25.38
N THR A 54 5.40 6.68 -25.98
CA THR A 54 4.33 7.65 -26.22
C THR A 54 3.41 6.97 -27.23
N SER A 55 2.14 6.74 -26.88
CA SER A 55 1.14 5.94 -27.63
C SER A 55 1.12 6.10 -29.15
N THR A 56 1.61 7.23 -29.66
CA THR A 56 1.74 7.55 -31.08
C THR A 56 2.96 6.94 -31.80
N ALA A 57 4.08 6.70 -31.11
CA ALA A 57 5.33 6.28 -31.76
C ALA A 57 5.29 4.82 -32.27
N LEU A 58 4.65 3.92 -31.52
CA LEU A 58 4.46 2.52 -31.93
C LEU A 58 3.55 2.39 -33.15
N LEU A 59 2.44 3.16 -33.18
CA LEU A 59 1.52 3.19 -34.31
C LEU A 59 2.24 3.54 -35.62
N GLY A 60 3.28 4.38 -35.56
CA GLY A 60 4.15 4.69 -36.69
C GLY A 60 5.11 3.56 -37.06
N GLN A 61 5.86 3.03 -36.08
CA GLN A 61 6.91 2.03 -36.34
C GLN A 61 6.37 0.65 -36.75
N TYR A 62 5.23 0.23 -36.19
CA TYR A 62 4.60 -1.06 -36.51
C TYR A 62 3.45 -0.93 -37.51
N SER A 63 3.28 0.25 -38.13
CA SER A 63 2.24 0.55 -39.14
C SER A 63 2.15 -0.49 -40.27
N ASN A 64 3.26 -1.17 -40.59
CA ASN A 64 3.31 -2.21 -41.62
C ASN A 64 2.61 -3.53 -41.22
N SER A 65 2.23 -3.73 -39.97
CA SER A 65 1.48 -4.90 -39.53
C SER A 65 0.26 -4.47 -38.72
N LYS A 66 -0.91 -4.40 -39.38
CA LYS A 66 -2.20 -4.22 -38.69
C LYS A 66 -2.34 -5.21 -37.52
N ALA A 67 -1.86 -6.44 -37.69
CA ALA A 67 -1.88 -7.48 -36.65
C ALA A 67 -1.03 -7.11 -35.41
N ALA A 68 0.15 -6.51 -35.60
CA ALA A 68 0.98 -6.07 -34.48
C ALA A 68 0.30 -4.95 -33.68
N ASN A 69 -0.31 -3.97 -34.35
CA ASN A 69 -1.05 -2.90 -33.68
C ASN A 69 -2.24 -3.44 -32.86
N TYR A 70 -3.02 -4.38 -33.39
CA TYR A 70 -4.09 -5.02 -32.61
C TYR A 70 -3.56 -5.82 -31.41
N ALA A 71 -2.43 -6.52 -31.57
CA ALA A 71 -1.81 -7.27 -30.47
C ALA A 71 -1.31 -6.34 -29.35
N ILE A 72 -0.72 -5.19 -29.70
CA ILE A 72 -0.27 -4.17 -28.75
C ILE A 72 -1.45 -3.61 -27.97
N VAL A 73 -2.55 -3.24 -28.66
CA VAL A 73 -3.77 -2.73 -28.02
C VAL A 73 -4.43 -3.80 -27.13
N ALA A 74 -4.47 -5.05 -27.57
CA ALA A 74 -4.99 -6.14 -26.75
C ALA A 74 -4.13 -6.34 -25.49
N LEU A 75 -2.80 -6.28 -25.62
CA LEU A 75 -1.91 -6.41 -24.47
C LEU A 75 -2.04 -5.23 -23.50
N SER A 76 -2.18 -4.00 -23.99
CA SER A 76 -2.37 -2.83 -23.12
C SER A 76 -3.68 -2.94 -22.31
N ILE A 77 -4.75 -3.48 -22.91
CA ILE A 77 -6.01 -3.75 -22.18
C ILE A 77 -5.79 -4.80 -21.09
N VAL A 78 -5.06 -5.88 -21.38
CA VAL A 78 -4.76 -6.93 -20.40
C VAL A 78 -3.91 -6.38 -19.25
N LEU A 79 -2.90 -5.56 -19.56
CA LEU A 79 -2.02 -4.93 -18.57
C LEU A 79 -2.78 -3.91 -17.71
N ALA A 80 -3.68 -3.12 -18.30
CA ALA A 80 -4.57 -2.23 -17.55
C ALA A 80 -5.48 -3.01 -16.60
N GLY A 81 -6.00 -4.17 -17.03
CA GLY A 81 -6.76 -5.07 -16.16
C GLY A 81 -5.92 -5.59 -14.99
N LEU A 82 -4.64 -5.89 -15.23
CA LEU A 82 -3.71 -6.34 -14.21
C LEU A 82 -3.33 -5.23 -13.21
N ASP A 83 -3.23 -3.98 -13.68
CA ASP A 83 -3.06 -2.81 -12.82
C ASP A 83 -4.24 -2.62 -11.85
N ILE A 84 -5.48 -2.89 -12.29
CA ILE A 84 -6.66 -2.87 -11.43
C ILE A 84 -6.57 -3.96 -10.35
N ILE A 85 -6.17 -5.17 -10.71
CA ILE A 85 -6.00 -6.26 -9.73
C ILE A 85 -4.92 -5.89 -8.71
N TYR A 86 -3.81 -5.33 -9.17
CA TYR A 86 -2.72 -4.91 -8.30
C TYR A 86 -3.14 -3.77 -7.36
N SER A 87 -3.93 -2.80 -7.83
CA SER A 87 -4.44 -1.73 -6.95
C SER A 87 -5.37 -2.26 -5.86
N ILE A 88 -6.20 -3.27 -6.15
CA ILE A 88 -7.05 -3.96 -5.16
C ILE A 88 -6.19 -4.66 -4.10
N ILE A 89 -5.14 -5.39 -4.52
CA ILE A 89 -4.22 -6.08 -3.61
C ILE A 89 -3.51 -5.05 -2.71
N ARG A 90 -3.00 -3.97 -3.30
CA ARG A 90 -2.33 -2.88 -2.59
C ARG A 90 -3.24 -2.27 -1.51
N LEU A 91 -4.49 -1.93 -1.86
CA LEU A 91 -5.47 -1.41 -0.91
C LEU A 91 -5.81 -2.42 0.19
N SER A 92 -5.93 -3.70 -0.16
CA SER A 92 -6.21 -4.77 0.82
C SER A 92 -5.10 -4.90 1.86
N ILE A 93 -3.82 -4.84 1.44
CA ILE A 93 -2.68 -4.89 2.35
C ILE A 93 -2.65 -3.64 3.25
N SER A 94 -2.82 -2.44 2.67
CA SER A 94 -2.79 -1.19 3.44
C SER A 94 -3.94 -1.10 4.46
N THR A 95 -5.13 -1.56 4.09
CA THR A 95 -6.30 -1.59 5.00
C THR A 95 -6.12 -2.62 6.12
N MET A 96 -5.56 -3.80 5.84
CA MET A 96 -5.22 -4.78 6.88
C MET A 96 -4.22 -4.24 7.90
N LEU A 97 -3.14 -3.60 7.43
CA LEU A 97 -2.14 -2.99 8.31
C LEU A 97 -2.74 -1.87 9.15
N MET A 98 -3.56 -1.01 8.55
CA MET A 98 -4.28 0.05 9.26
C MET A 98 -5.22 -0.50 10.32
N GLY A 99 -6.02 -1.52 9.96
CA GLY A 99 -6.96 -2.16 10.87
C GLY A 99 -6.26 -2.80 12.06
N ALA A 100 -5.13 -3.48 11.84
CA ALA A 100 -4.31 -4.04 12.92
C ALA A 100 -3.74 -2.93 13.83
N PHE A 101 -3.24 -1.85 13.24
CA PHE A 101 -2.70 -0.71 14.00
C PHE A 101 -3.78 -0.03 14.86
N LEU A 102 -4.93 0.33 14.27
CA LEU A 102 -6.04 0.94 15.00
C LEU A 102 -6.62 -0.01 16.06
N GLY A 103 -6.77 -1.30 15.72
CA GLY A 103 -7.25 -2.31 16.65
C GLY A 103 -6.33 -2.48 17.85
N SER A 104 -5.01 -2.52 17.62
CA SER A 104 -4.02 -2.58 18.70
C SER A 104 -4.02 -1.32 19.56
N LEU A 105 -4.13 -0.11 18.97
CA LEU A 105 -4.25 1.14 19.72
C LEU A 105 -5.48 1.14 20.64
N LEU A 106 -6.64 0.71 20.14
CA LEU A 106 -7.87 0.61 20.94
C LEU A 106 -7.71 -0.41 22.06
N PHE A 107 -7.14 -1.58 21.76
CA PHE A 107 -6.88 -2.61 22.76
C PHE A 107 -5.95 -2.11 23.86
N PHE A 108 -4.81 -1.51 23.51
CA PHE A 108 -3.87 -0.96 24.48
C PHE A 108 -4.45 0.22 25.25
N GLY A 109 -5.22 1.09 24.60
CA GLY A 109 -5.92 2.20 25.25
C GLY A 109 -6.91 1.71 26.31
N LEU A 110 -7.78 0.77 25.96
CA LEU A 110 -8.73 0.15 26.89
C LEU A 110 -8.01 -0.60 28.01
N TRP A 111 -7.01 -1.41 27.67
CA TRP A 111 -6.22 -2.14 28.65
C TRP A 111 -5.52 -1.21 29.65
N PHE A 112 -4.94 -0.12 29.16
CA PHE A 112 -4.28 0.89 29.98
C PHE A 112 -5.28 1.58 30.90
N VAL A 113 -6.44 2.01 30.40
CA VAL A 113 -7.50 2.64 31.22
C VAL A 113 -7.97 1.70 32.32
N VAL A 114 -8.28 0.44 32.00
CA VAL A 114 -8.71 -0.55 32.99
C VAL A 114 -7.63 -0.77 34.05
N THR A 115 -6.37 -0.88 33.63
CA THR A 115 -5.24 -1.09 34.55
C THR A 115 -5.01 0.13 35.43
N ALA A 116 -5.05 1.33 34.86
CA ALA A 116 -4.92 2.59 35.58
C ALA A 116 -6.06 2.75 36.60
N SER A 117 -7.31 2.49 36.22
CA SER A 117 -8.45 2.54 37.15
C SER A 117 -8.33 1.52 38.30
N ARG A 118 -7.81 0.32 38.04
CA ARG A 118 -7.56 -0.68 39.11
C ARG A 118 -6.46 -0.20 40.06
N ARG A 119 -5.34 0.30 39.53
CA ARG A 119 -4.22 0.78 40.35
C ARG A 119 -4.56 2.05 41.11
N TRP A 120 -5.36 2.94 40.52
CA TRP A 120 -5.84 4.16 41.17
C TRP A 120 -6.62 3.85 42.46
N LYS A 121 -7.46 2.80 42.46
CA LYS A 121 -8.17 2.36 43.68
C LYS A 121 -7.21 1.99 44.81
N LEU A 122 -6.10 1.31 44.51
CA LEU A 122 -5.09 0.95 45.52
C LEU A 122 -4.40 2.20 46.08
N VAL A 123 -4.08 3.17 45.22
CA VAL A 123 -3.47 4.44 45.64
C VAL A 123 -4.42 5.20 46.57
N VAL A 124 -5.71 5.30 46.23
CA VAL A 124 -6.72 5.95 47.08
C VAL A 124 -6.85 5.26 48.44
N LEU A 125 -6.84 3.92 48.49
CA LEU A 125 -6.88 3.17 49.75
C LEU A 125 -5.65 3.41 50.64
N LEU A 126 -4.46 3.57 50.05
CA LEU A 126 -3.25 3.88 50.81
C LEU A 126 -3.32 5.26 51.46
N PHE A 127 -3.85 6.26 50.76
CA PHE A 127 -4.05 7.60 51.34
C PHE A 127 -5.08 7.56 52.48
N GLN A 128 -6.21 6.87 52.29
CA GLN A 128 -7.23 6.73 53.33
C GLN A 128 -6.67 6.04 54.59
N ASN A 129 -5.92 4.94 54.44
CA ASN A 129 -5.37 4.23 55.60
C ASN A 129 -4.31 5.03 56.36
N ASN A 130 -3.52 5.87 55.69
CA ASN A 130 -2.55 6.74 56.36
C ASN A 130 -3.22 7.84 57.18
N ASP A 131 -4.34 8.42 56.71
CA ASP A 131 -5.09 9.42 57.48
C ASP A 131 -5.65 8.84 58.79
N TYR A 132 -6.06 7.56 58.79
CA TYR A 132 -6.53 6.88 60.01
C TYR A 132 -5.41 6.54 61.00
N ASN A 133 -4.19 6.25 60.52
CA ASN A 133 -3.06 5.92 61.40
C ASN A 133 -2.47 7.12 62.14
N VAL A 134 -2.77 8.36 61.74
CA VAL A 134 -2.27 9.57 62.42
C VAL A 134 -3.12 9.93 63.66
N LEU A 135 -4.31 9.34 63.81
CA LEU A 135 -5.25 9.68 64.89
C LEU A 135 -5.15 8.77 66.14
N TYR A 136 -4.18 7.87 66.22
CA TYR A 136 -3.85 7.06 67.41
C TYR A 136 -2.38 7.23 67.78
#